data_AF-A0A927NAK0-F1
#
_entry.id   AF-A0A927NAK0-F1
#
_cell.length_a   1.000
_cell.length_b   1.000
_cell.length_c   1.000
_cell.angle_alpha   90.00
_cell.angle_beta   90.00
_cell.angle_gamma   90.00
#
_symmetry.space_group_name_H-M   'P 1'
#
loop_
_entity.id
_entity.type
_entity.pdbx_description
1 polymer ?
#
loop_
_entity_poly.entity_id
_entity_poly.type
_entity_poly.pdbx_seq_one_letter_code
_entity_poly.pdbx_strand_id
1 'polypeptide(L)'
;MERKKYLILLILKILESNTDEKHPMKQKEVVDMISSAMPCDRKTVARNIKFLQEVGYPIEKCKQGYYVKQRRFSLTEIDFIKNAINSAPQASGVDKDKLLNKLTNALIKMLDYNA
;
A
#
# COMPACT_ATOMS: atom_id res chain seq x y z
N MET A 1 -26.03 1.98 -0.74
CA MET A 1 -24.99 0.97 -1.08
C MET A 1 -23.67 1.65 -1.49
N GLU A 2 -23.71 2.78 -2.19
CA GLU A 2 -22.51 3.52 -2.64
C GLU A 2 -21.58 4.00 -1.53
N ARG A 3 -22.10 4.60 -0.45
CA ARG A 3 -21.27 5.12 0.65
C ARG A 3 -20.33 4.08 1.27
N LYS A 4 -20.74 2.81 1.34
CA LYS A 4 -19.91 1.73 1.91
C LYS A 4 -18.69 1.42 1.03
N LYS A 5 -18.82 1.53 -0.30
CA LYS A 5 -17.71 1.32 -1.26
C LYS A 5 -16.68 2.45 -1.17
N TYR A 6 -17.12 3.69 -0.96
CA TYR A 6 -16.19 4.82 -0.76
C TYR A 6 -15.46 4.74 0.58
N LEU A 7 -16.12 4.26 1.63
CA LEU A 7 -15.53 4.20 2.98
C LEU A 7 -14.29 3.30 3.05
N ILE A 8 -14.36 2.10 2.47
CA ILE A 8 -13.22 1.15 2.49
C ILE A 8 -12.00 1.73 1.76
N LEU A 9 -12.22 2.41 0.64
CA LEU A 9 -11.15 3.06 -0.13
C LEU A 9 -10.55 4.25 0.64
N LEU A 10 -11.37 5.01 1.36
CA LEU A 10 -10.89 6.12 2.18
C LEU A 10 -10.05 5.63 3.36
N ILE A 11 -10.47 4.55 4.04
CA ILE A 11 -9.69 3.91 5.11
C ILE A 11 -8.34 3.43 4.57
N LEU A 12 -8.33 2.76 3.41
CA LEU A 12 -7.11 2.32 2.76
C LEU A 12 -6.17 3.49 2.50
N LYS A 13 -6.65 4.56 1.85
CA LYS A 13 -5.85 5.74 1.51
C LYS A 13 -5.23 6.39 2.75
N ILE A 14 -5.98 6.46 3.85
CA ILE A 14 -5.48 7.00 5.12
C ILE A 14 -4.34 6.14 5.67
N LEU A 15 -4.52 4.82 5.71
CA LEU A 15 -3.48 3.92 6.19
C LEU A 15 -2.22 3.99 5.31
N GLU A 16 -2.36 3.97 3.99
CA GLU A 16 -1.22 4.06 3.06
C GLU A 16 -0.45 5.39 3.19
N SER A 17 -1.15 6.50 3.40
CA SER A 17 -0.54 7.83 3.42
C SER A 17 0.09 8.17 4.78
N ASN A 18 -0.44 7.61 5.87
CA ASN A 18 -0.14 8.09 7.23
C ASN A 18 0.48 7.02 8.13
N THR A 19 0.64 5.77 7.67
CA THR A 19 1.16 4.69 8.52
C THR A 19 2.33 3.94 7.91
N ASP A 20 3.23 3.51 8.78
CA ASP A 20 4.30 2.54 8.54
C ASP A 20 4.59 1.83 9.87
N GLU A 21 5.56 0.92 9.88
CA GLU A 21 5.91 0.15 11.09
C GLU A 21 6.23 1.02 12.32
N LYS A 22 6.79 2.22 12.11
CA LYS A 22 7.13 3.16 13.19
C LYS A 22 5.95 4.09 13.53
N HIS A 23 5.01 4.26 12.61
CA HIS A 23 3.86 5.17 12.75
C HIS A 23 2.51 4.45 12.60
N PRO A 24 2.15 3.51 13.50
CA PRO A 24 0.85 2.85 13.47
C PRO A 24 -0.28 3.75 13.95
N MET A 25 -1.49 3.52 13.44
CA MET A 25 -2.67 4.33 13.73
C MET A 25 -3.80 3.51 14.37
N LYS A 26 -4.40 4.02 15.44
CA LYS A 26 -5.56 3.41 16.09
C LYS A 26 -6.82 3.64 15.25
N GLN A 27 -7.78 2.74 15.40
CA GLN A 27 -9.10 2.88 14.76
C GLN A 27 -9.78 4.21 15.08
N LYS A 28 -9.57 4.76 16.30
CA LYS A 28 -10.14 6.05 16.69
C LYS A 28 -9.56 7.20 15.84
N GLU A 29 -8.26 7.21 15.63
CA GLU A 29 -7.59 8.22 14.81
C GLU A 29 -8.08 8.15 13.35
N VAL A 30 -8.26 6.93 12.82
CA VAL A 30 -8.87 6.74 11.48
C VAL A 30 -10.31 7.27 11.45
N VAL A 31 -11.13 7.02 12.47
CA VAL A 31 -12.50 7.56 12.58
C VAL A 31 -12.47 9.09 12.58
N ASP A 32 -11.59 9.68 13.39
CA ASP A 32 -11.50 11.13 13.56
C ASP A 32 -11.10 11.81 12.23
N MET A 33 -10.15 11.23 11.49
CA MET A 33 -9.73 11.72 10.16
C MET A 33 -10.82 11.61 9.09
N ILE A 34 -11.68 10.60 9.17
CA ILE A 34 -12.75 10.36 8.18
C ILE A 34 -14.01 11.17 8.50
N SER A 35 -14.20 11.57 9.76
CA SER A 35 -15.47 12.09 10.30
C SER A 35 -16.08 13.25 9.50
N SER A 36 -15.26 14.15 8.96
CA SER A 36 -15.70 15.31 8.17
C SER A 36 -16.21 14.93 6.78
N ALA A 37 -15.72 13.83 6.20
CA ALA A 37 -16.11 13.37 4.86
C ALA A 37 -17.19 12.28 4.92
N MET A 38 -17.06 11.32 5.84
CA MET A 38 -17.98 10.18 5.95
C MET A 38 -18.01 9.57 7.36
N PRO A 39 -18.84 10.10 8.28
CA PRO A 39 -18.92 9.60 9.66
C PRO A 39 -19.10 8.07 9.74
N CYS A 40 -18.27 7.42 10.54
CA CYS A 40 -18.35 5.99 10.81
C CYS A 40 -17.85 5.67 12.22
N ASP A 41 -18.14 4.47 12.70
CA ASP A 41 -17.69 4.01 14.02
C ASP A 41 -16.42 3.14 13.94
N ARG A 42 -15.78 2.92 15.09
CA ARG A 42 -14.59 2.08 15.20
C ARG A 42 -14.81 0.64 14.75
N LYS A 43 -16.01 0.09 14.93
CA LYS A 43 -16.35 -1.29 14.51
C LYS A 43 -16.37 -1.39 12.98
N THR A 44 -16.84 -0.35 12.31
CA THR A 44 -16.87 -0.21 10.86
C THR A 44 -15.45 -0.10 10.32
N VAL A 45 -14.58 0.72 10.94
CA VAL A 45 -13.16 0.78 10.57
C VAL A 45 -12.49 -0.59 10.71
N ALA A 46 -12.66 -1.25 11.86
CA ALA A 46 -12.08 -2.57 12.11
C ALA A 46 -12.49 -3.61 11.06
N ARG A 47 -13.77 -3.63 10.67
CA ARG A 47 -14.29 -4.56 9.65
C ARG A 47 -13.69 -4.27 8.28
N ASN A 48 -13.61 -3.02 7.86
CA ASN A 48 -13.04 -2.65 6.57
C ASN A 48 -11.54 -2.94 6.50
N ILE A 49 -10.78 -2.69 7.57
CA ILE A 49 -9.37 -3.09 7.64
C ILE A 49 -9.23 -4.61 7.47
N LYS A 50 -10.11 -5.40 8.11
CA LYS A 50 -10.11 -6.86 7.93
C LYS A 50 -10.36 -7.26 6.47
N PHE A 51 -11.34 -6.63 5.81
CA PHE A 51 -11.58 -6.90 4.38
C PHE A 51 -10.39 -6.52 3.49
N LEU A 52 -9.71 -5.41 3.77
CA LEU A 52 -8.49 -5.04 3.06
C LEU A 52 -7.38 -6.09 3.25
N GLN A 53 -7.21 -6.61 4.47
CA GLN A 53 -6.27 -7.70 4.73
C GLN A 53 -6.65 -8.99 3.99
N GLU A 54 -7.94 -9.36 3.96
CA GLU A 54 -8.44 -10.54 3.25
C GLU A 54 -8.23 -10.45 1.73
N VAL A 55 -8.25 -9.25 1.17
CA VAL A 55 -7.96 -8.99 -0.26
C VAL A 55 -6.45 -8.84 -0.55
N GLY A 56 -5.60 -8.89 0.47
CA GLY A 56 -4.13 -8.95 0.31
C GLY A 56 -3.38 -7.64 0.51
N TYR A 57 -4.04 -6.58 1.01
CA TYR A 57 -3.31 -5.38 1.41
C TYR A 57 -2.40 -5.69 2.62
N PRO A 58 -1.12 -5.25 2.61
CA PRO A 58 -0.13 -5.61 3.63
C PRO A 58 -0.30 -4.76 4.90
N ILE A 59 -1.51 -4.77 5.47
CA ILE A 59 -1.85 -4.05 6.69
C ILE A 59 -1.63 -5.00 7.88
N GLU A 60 -0.76 -4.62 8.81
CA GLU A 60 -0.52 -5.36 10.04
C GLU A 60 -1.07 -4.62 11.26
N LYS A 61 -1.25 -5.37 12.35
CA LYS A 61 -1.73 -4.87 13.64
C LYS A 61 -0.62 -5.02 14.67
N CYS A 62 -0.31 -3.94 15.37
CA CYS A 62 0.56 -3.94 16.55
C CYS A 62 -0.20 -3.46 17.80
N LYS A 63 0.51 -3.30 18.93
CA LYS A 63 -0.10 -2.80 20.18
C LYS A 63 -0.60 -1.36 20.04
N GLN A 64 0.06 -0.56 19.21
CA GLN A 64 -0.21 0.86 19.04
C GLN A 64 -1.27 1.15 17.97
N GLY A 65 -1.57 0.22 17.06
CA GLY A 65 -2.55 0.44 16.01
C GLY A 65 -2.40 -0.50 14.82
N TYR A 66 -2.78 -0.01 13.64
CA TYR A 66 -2.62 -0.65 12.35
C TYR A 66 -1.62 0.13 11.49
N TYR A 67 -0.86 -0.57 10.66
CA TYR A 67 0.08 0.06 9.73
C TYR A 67 0.24 -0.75 8.45
N VAL A 68 0.73 -0.11 7.40
CA VAL A 68 1.11 -0.78 6.15
C VAL A 68 2.58 -1.22 6.22
N LYS A 69 2.83 -2.54 6.22
CA LYS A 69 4.17 -3.14 6.44
C LYS A 69 5.11 -3.00 5.25
N GLN A 70 4.59 -2.98 4.04
CA GLN A 70 5.37 -2.83 2.81
C GLN A 70 4.64 -1.85 1.91
N ARG A 71 5.17 -0.63 1.82
CA ARG A 71 4.67 0.35 0.84
C ARG A 71 5.08 -0.10 -0.55
N ARG A 72 4.20 0.11 -1.53
CA ARG A 72 4.57 -0.03 -2.95
C ARG A 72 5.69 0.96 -3.24
N PHE A 73 6.63 0.57 -4.11
CA PHE A 73 7.62 1.53 -4.61
C PHE A 73 6.89 2.74 -5.20
N SER A 74 7.32 3.92 -4.80
CA SER A 74 6.93 5.16 -5.47
C SER A 74 7.48 5.18 -6.90
N LEU A 75 6.88 6.01 -7.77
CA LEU A 75 7.40 6.20 -9.13
C LEU A 75 8.87 6.64 -9.13
N THR A 76 9.25 7.50 -8.18
CA THR A 76 10.62 7.97 -8.01
C THR A 76 11.57 6.85 -7.62
N GLU A 77 11.19 5.96 -6.70
CA GLU A 77 12.00 4.79 -6.34
C GLU A 77 12.10 3.80 -7.51
N ILE A 78 11.04 3.61 -8.29
CA ILE A 78 11.07 2.78 -9.50
C ILE A 78 12.06 3.35 -10.51
N ASP A 79 12.01 4.65 -10.79
CA ASP A 79 12.91 5.29 -11.75
C ASP A 79 14.36 5.26 -11.25
N PHE A 80 14.57 5.46 -9.95
CA PHE A 80 15.89 5.29 -9.33
C PHE A 80 16.44 3.87 -9.56
N ILE A 81 15.63 2.83 -9.31
CA ILE A 81 16.04 1.44 -9.53
C ILE A 81 16.32 1.16 -11.01
N LYS A 82 15.46 1.64 -11.92
CA LYS A 82 15.68 1.50 -13.38
C LYS A 82 17.01 2.12 -13.81
N ASN A 83 17.30 3.33 -13.33
CA ASN A 83 18.55 4.02 -13.63
C ASN A 83 19.76 3.27 -13.07
N ALA A 84 19.67 2.77 -11.83
CA ALA A 84 20.74 1.98 -11.24
C ALA A 84 21.06 0.70 -12.05
N ILE A 85 20.04 0.01 -12.58
CA ILE A 85 20.22 -1.16 -13.45
C ILE A 85 20.89 -0.77 -14.77
N ASN A 86 20.42 0.30 -15.41
CA ASN A 86 20.97 0.77 -16.68
C ASN A 86 22.43 1.23 -16.56
N SER A 87 22.79 1.84 -15.43
CA SER A 87 24.14 2.33 -15.16
C SER A 87 25.11 1.26 -14.67
N ALA A 88 24.67 0.03 -14.39
CA ALA A 88 25.54 -1.04 -13.87
C ALA A 88 26.64 -1.44 -14.88
N PRO A 89 27.94 -1.18 -14.64
CA PRO A 89 29.00 -1.43 -15.61
C PRO A 89 29.28 -2.91 -15.88
N GLN A 90 28.96 -3.78 -14.92
CA GLN A 90 29.24 -5.22 -14.94
C GLN A 90 28.19 -6.07 -15.69
N ALA A 91 27.09 -5.46 -16.15
CA ALA A 91 26.01 -6.16 -16.84
C ALA A 91 25.99 -5.80 -18.33
N SER A 92 25.81 -6.81 -19.19
CA SER A 92 25.58 -6.57 -20.63
C SER A 92 24.21 -5.90 -20.85
N GLY A 93 24.00 -5.27 -22.01
CA GLY A 93 22.69 -4.70 -22.36
C GLY A 93 21.56 -5.74 -22.26
N VAL A 94 21.81 -6.96 -22.74
CA VAL A 94 20.86 -8.09 -22.68
C VAL A 94 20.53 -8.47 -21.24
N ASP A 95 21.51 -8.46 -20.34
CA ASP A 95 21.28 -8.78 -18.92
C ASP A 95 20.47 -7.68 -18.22
N LYS A 96 20.74 -6.41 -18.55
CA LYS A 96 19.98 -5.25 -18.05
C LYS A 96 18.52 -5.31 -18.48
N ASP A 97 18.26 -5.57 -19.77
CA ASP A 97 16.91 -5.70 -20.30
C ASP A 97 16.13 -6.84 -19.63
N LYS A 98 16.79 -8.00 -19.45
CA LYS A 98 16.20 -9.13 -18.71
C LYS A 98 15.85 -8.75 -17.27
N LEU A 99 16.72 -7.99 -16.59
CA LEU A 99 16.50 -7.57 -15.21
C LEU A 99 15.34 -6.55 -15.10
N LEU A 100 15.30 -5.57 -15.99
CA LEU A 100 14.20 -4.59 -16.08
C LEU A 100 12.86 -5.26 -16.36
N ASN A 101 12.83 -6.26 -17.25
CA ASN A 101 11.63 -7.04 -17.53
C ASN A 101 11.18 -7.85 -16.32
N LYS A 102 12.10 -8.49 -15.59
CA LYS A 102 11.78 -9.19 -14.34
C LYS A 102 11.22 -8.25 -13.28
N LEU A 103 11.83 -7.07 -13.10
CA LEU A 103 11.36 -6.04 -12.17
C LEU A 103 9.94 -5.58 -12.53
N THR A 104 9.72 -5.25 -13.80
CA THR A 104 8.41 -4.78 -14.30
C THR A 104 7.34 -5.84 -14.09
N ASN A 105 7.63 -7.11 -14.41
CA ASN A 105 6.71 -8.22 -14.18
C ASN A 105 6.40 -8.44 -12.70
N ALA A 106 7.39 -8.27 -11.80
CA ALA A 106 7.16 -8.37 -10.37
C ALA A 106 6.24 -7.25 -9.87
N LEU A 107 6.46 -6.01 -10.33
CA LEU A 107 5.62 -4.86 -9.98
C LEU A 107 4.19 -5.01 -10.52
N ILE A 108 4.02 -5.50 -11.75
CA ILE A 108 2.69 -5.78 -12.34
C ILE A 108 1.97 -6.85 -11.54
N LYS A 109 2.64 -7.96 -11.18
CA LYS A 109 2.03 -9.01 -10.33
C LYS A 109 1.58 -8.50 -8.97
N MET A 110 2.28 -7.53 -8.39
CA MET A 110 1.87 -6.87 -7.15
C MET A 110 0.61 -5.99 -7.33
N LEU A 111 0.29 -5.58 -8.57
CA LEU A 111 -0.95 -4.88 -8.92
C LEU A 111 -2.08 -5.87 -9.21
N ASP A 112 -1.80 -6.95 -9.95
CA ASP A 112 -2.77 -7.96 -10.37
C ASP A 112 -3.27 -8.87 -9.24
N TYR A 113 -2.51 -9.03 -8.14
CA TYR A 113 -2.98 -9.75 -6.95
C TYR A 113 -4.07 -9.00 -6.14
N ASN A 114 -4.53 -7.85 -6.62
CA ASN A 114 -5.63 -7.07 -6.02
C ASN A 114 -6.89 -7.03 -6.92
N ALA A 115 -7.00 -7.92 -7.92
CA ALA A 115 -8.16 -8.06 -8.80
C ALA A 115 -9.01 -9.29 -8.46
#